data_AF-T0YCP2-F1
#
_entry.id   AF-T0YCP2-F1
#
_cell.length_a   1.000
_cell.length_b   1.000
_cell.length_c   1.000
_cell.angle_alpha   90.00
_cell.angle_beta   90.00
_cell.angle_gamma   90.00
#
_symmetry.space_group_name_H-M   'P 1'
#
loop_
_entity.id
_entity.type
_entity.pdbx_description
1 polymer ?
#
loop_
_entity_poly.entity_id
_entity_poly.type
_entity_poly.pdbx_seq_one_letter_code
_entity_poly.pdbx_strand_id
1 'polypeptide(L)'
;MPHVAHWVFSPTGWLFKLGAEDFAGGTVVHINAGAAGLAVAMVVGKRKGWPKEPMPPHNVPFVLLGAGILWFGWFGFNAGSALGANVLSANAFVNTNTATAAALLGWILVEKIRGGKSTTLGAASGAVAGLVAITPA
;
A
#
# COMPACT_ATOMS: atom_id res chain seq x y z
N MET A 1 -5.22 12.30 13.26
CA MET A 1 -5.37 10.84 13.28
C MET A 1 -4.52 10.13 14.37
N PRO A 2 -4.50 10.58 15.65
CA PRO A 2 -3.82 9.84 16.72
C PRO A 2 -4.66 8.69 17.30
N HIS A 3 -5.99 8.76 17.16
CA HIS A 3 -6.91 7.80 17.79
C HIS A 3 -6.74 6.38 17.25
N VAL A 4 -6.73 6.19 15.93
CA VAL A 4 -6.59 4.85 15.31
C VAL A 4 -5.22 4.23 15.66
N ALA A 5 -4.15 5.05 15.65
CA ALA A 5 -2.82 4.60 16.09
C ALA A 5 -2.83 4.17 17.56
N HIS A 6 -3.51 4.91 18.45
CA HIS A 6 -3.64 4.52 19.85
C HIS A 6 -4.39 3.20 20.01
N TRP A 7 -5.45 2.96 19.22
CA TRP A 7 -6.22 1.73 19.33
C TRP A 7 -5.39 0.47 19.00
N VAL A 8 -4.51 0.57 18.01
CA VAL A 8 -3.75 -0.57 17.46
C VAL A 8 -2.38 -0.72 18.11
N PHE A 9 -1.61 0.36 18.28
CA PHE A 9 -0.20 0.28 18.71
C PHE A 9 0.02 0.54 20.21
N SER A 10 -0.97 1.09 20.91
CA SER A 10 -0.82 1.31 22.36
C SER A 10 -1.20 0.06 23.14
N PRO A 11 -0.44 -0.33 24.19
CA PRO A 11 -0.83 -1.39 25.11
C PRO A 11 -2.20 -1.15 25.79
N THR A 12 -2.63 0.11 25.88
CA THR A 12 -3.95 0.47 26.43
C THR A 12 -5.06 0.50 25.36
N GLY A 13 -4.70 0.42 24.08
CA GLY A 13 -5.60 0.42 22.94
C GLY A 13 -6.52 -0.80 22.92
N TRP A 14 -7.74 -0.60 22.45
CA TRP A 14 -8.74 -1.67 22.48
C TRP A 14 -8.48 -2.76 21.42
N LEU A 15 -7.98 -2.40 20.23
CA LEU A 15 -7.62 -3.38 19.20
C LEU A 15 -6.39 -4.19 19.62
N PHE A 16 -5.40 -3.52 20.22
CA PHE A 16 -4.25 -4.20 20.82
C PHE A 16 -4.68 -5.26 21.83
N LYS A 17 -5.60 -4.91 22.74
CA LYS A 17 -6.14 -5.84 23.76
C LYS A 17 -6.96 -7.00 23.18
N LEU A 18 -7.52 -6.84 21.99
CA LEU A 18 -8.22 -7.90 21.28
C LEU A 18 -7.28 -8.83 20.49
N GLY A 19 -5.96 -8.56 20.48
CA GLY A 19 -4.98 -9.35 19.74
C GLY A 19 -4.98 -9.05 18.24
N ALA A 20 -5.31 -7.82 17.83
CA ALA A 20 -5.20 -7.42 16.44
C ALA A 20 -3.72 -7.37 16.01
N GLU A 21 -3.35 -8.20 15.05
CA GLU A 21 -2.01 -8.22 14.46
C GLU A 21 -1.91 -7.19 13.33
N ASP A 22 -1.11 -6.15 13.56
CA ASP A 22 -0.81 -5.12 12.57
C ASP A 22 0.64 -4.68 12.74
N PHE A 23 1.55 -5.34 12.01
CA PHE A 23 3.00 -5.19 12.23
C PHE A 23 3.51 -3.77 11.96
N ALA A 24 3.18 -3.19 10.79
CA ALA A 24 3.67 -1.87 10.38
C ALA A 24 2.57 -0.85 10.07
N GLY A 25 1.29 -1.16 10.28
CA GLY A 25 0.19 -0.21 10.17
C GLY A 25 -0.70 -0.35 8.94
N GLY A 26 -1.06 -1.57 8.56
CA GLY A 26 -2.08 -1.84 7.55
C GLY A 26 -3.42 -1.18 7.88
N THR A 27 -3.85 -1.24 9.13
CA THR A 27 -5.08 -0.60 9.61
C THR A 27 -4.86 0.89 9.85
N VAL A 28 -3.78 1.22 10.56
CA VAL A 28 -3.50 2.58 11.03
C VAL A 28 -3.23 3.55 9.87
N VAL A 29 -2.54 3.09 8.83
CA VAL A 29 -2.14 3.89 7.68
C VAL A 29 -3.05 3.62 6.50
N HIS A 30 -3.07 2.40 5.97
CA HIS A 30 -3.62 2.14 4.63
C HIS A 30 -5.14 2.08 4.61
N ILE A 31 -5.76 1.28 5.48
CA ILE A 31 -7.22 1.18 5.57
C ILE A 31 -7.82 2.52 5.99
N ASN A 32 -7.22 3.17 6.99
CA ASN A 32 -7.68 4.46 7.48
C ASN A 32 -7.59 5.57 6.41
N ALA A 33 -6.42 5.73 5.76
CA ALA A 33 -6.27 6.71 4.68
C ALA A 33 -7.16 6.38 3.47
N GLY A 34 -7.30 5.09 3.12
CA GLY A 34 -8.17 4.62 2.05
C GLY A 34 -9.64 4.93 2.30
N ALA A 35 -10.13 4.67 3.50
CA ALA A 35 -11.51 4.98 3.91
C ALA A 35 -11.77 6.51 3.91
N ALA A 36 -10.82 7.30 4.42
CA ALA A 36 -10.91 8.76 4.38
C ALA A 36 -10.91 9.29 2.93
N GLY A 37 -10.03 8.76 2.08
CA GLY A 37 -9.98 9.11 0.65
C GLY A 37 -11.27 8.78 -0.09
N LEU A 38 -11.87 7.61 0.20
CA LEU A 38 -13.17 7.22 -0.34
C LEU A 38 -14.28 8.18 0.13
N ALA A 39 -14.31 8.52 1.42
CA ALA A 39 -15.29 9.46 1.95
C ALA A 39 -15.19 10.82 1.25
N VAL A 40 -13.98 11.35 1.06
CA VAL A 40 -13.76 12.60 0.31
C VAL A 40 -14.22 12.46 -1.14
N ALA A 41 -13.90 11.35 -1.81
CA ALA A 41 -14.34 11.10 -3.19
C ALA A 41 -15.88 11.06 -3.32
N MET A 42 -16.58 10.53 -2.31
CA MET A 42 -18.04 10.52 -2.26
C MET A 42 -18.64 11.92 -2.06
N VAL A 43 -18.01 12.75 -1.22
CA VAL A 43 -18.48 14.12 -0.94
C VAL A 43 -18.21 15.07 -2.10
N VAL A 44 -17.01 15.02 -2.68
CA VAL A 44 -16.62 15.88 -3.82
C VAL A 44 -17.35 15.47 -5.09
N GLY A 45 -17.63 14.17 -5.24
CA GLY A 45 -18.35 13.63 -6.39
C GLY A 45 -17.46 13.39 -7.61
N LYS A 46 -18.09 12.96 -8.71
CA LYS A 46 -17.41 12.52 -9.93
C LYS A 46 -16.91 13.71 -10.75
N ARG A 47 -15.70 13.61 -11.28
CA ARG A 47 -15.15 14.56 -12.26
C ARG A 47 -16.02 14.58 -13.53
N LYS A 48 -16.21 15.75 -14.13
CA LYS A 48 -16.85 15.91 -15.45
C LYS A 48 -16.13 15.04 -16.50
N GLY A 49 -16.90 14.32 -17.31
CA GLY A 49 -16.38 13.38 -18.32
C GLY A 49 -16.25 11.93 -17.84
N TRP A 50 -16.27 11.66 -16.53
CA TRP A 50 -16.24 10.29 -16.02
C TRP A 50 -17.58 9.57 -16.27
N PRO A 51 -17.60 8.29 -16.69
CA PRO A 51 -16.48 7.42 -17.06
C PRO A 51 -16.19 7.38 -18.58
N LYS A 52 -16.78 8.29 -19.36
CA LYS A 52 -16.81 8.22 -20.82
C LYS A 52 -15.52 8.73 -21.48
N GLU A 53 -14.87 9.71 -20.86
CA GLU A 53 -13.65 10.32 -21.38
C GLU A 53 -12.41 9.64 -20.79
N PRO A 54 -11.43 9.20 -21.61
CA PRO A 54 -10.17 8.67 -21.14
C PRO A 54 -9.41 9.73 -20.33
N MET A 55 -8.99 9.38 -19.11
CA MET A 55 -8.22 10.26 -18.22
C MET A 55 -6.82 9.65 -17.97
N PRO A 56 -5.92 9.66 -18.96
CA PRO A 56 -4.58 9.10 -18.79
C PRO A 56 -3.76 9.90 -17.76
N PRO A 57 -2.75 9.28 -17.13
CA PRO A 57 -1.87 10.01 -16.23
C PRO A 57 -1.14 11.12 -16.95
N HIS A 58 -0.99 12.26 -16.28
CA HIS A 58 -0.32 13.43 -16.82
C HIS A 58 1.17 13.20 -17.10
N ASN A 59 1.83 12.33 -16.32
CA ASN A 59 3.26 12.01 -16.49
C ASN A 59 3.60 10.62 -15.93
N VAL A 60 3.77 9.64 -16.80
CA VAL A 60 4.09 8.24 -16.43
C VAL A 60 5.47 8.11 -15.79
N PRO A 61 6.55 8.72 -16.31
CA PRO A 61 7.86 8.69 -15.63
C PRO A 61 7.83 9.13 -14.16
N PHE A 62 7.09 10.21 -13.83
CA PHE A 62 6.97 10.64 -12.42
C PHE A 62 6.22 9.65 -11.55
N VAL A 63 5.22 8.94 -12.09
CA VAL A 63 4.54 7.86 -11.36
C VAL A 63 5.52 6.72 -11.05
N LEU A 64 6.35 6.34 -12.02
CA LEU A 64 7.36 5.29 -11.82
C LEU A 64 8.44 5.71 -10.83
N LEU A 65 8.89 6.96 -10.89
CA LEU A 65 9.82 7.52 -9.92
C LEU A 65 9.23 7.48 -8.50
N GLY A 66 7.98 7.93 -8.36
CA GLY A 66 7.25 7.88 -7.09
C GLY A 66 7.11 6.47 -6.55
N ALA A 67 6.73 5.51 -7.40
CA ALA A 67 6.65 4.09 -7.02
C ALA A 67 8.01 3.52 -6.57
N GLY A 68 9.09 3.88 -7.26
CA GLY A 68 10.45 3.46 -6.88
C GLY A 68 10.88 4.03 -5.53
N ILE A 69 10.63 5.32 -5.28
CA ILE A 69 10.91 5.96 -3.99
C ILE A 69 10.06 5.34 -2.88
N LEU A 70 8.77 5.09 -3.14
CA LEU A 70 7.88 4.43 -2.18
C LEU A 70 8.37 3.04 -1.81
N TRP A 71 8.73 2.21 -2.79
CA TRP A 71 9.26 0.88 -2.54
C TRP A 71 10.54 0.95 -1.69
N PHE A 72 11.49 1.79 -2.08
CA PHE A 72 12.72 1.98 -1.31
C PHE A 72 12.43 2.41 0.14
N GLY A 73 11.59 3.42 0.33
CA GLY A 73 11.21 3.91 1.67
C GLY A 73 10.45 2.86 2.49
N TRP A 74 9.72 1.96 1.85
CA TRP A 74 8.92 0.94 2.52
C TRP A 74 9.76 -0.09 3.26
N PHE A 75 11.02 -0.28 2.87
CA PHE A 75 11.94 -1.11 3.64
C PHE A 75 12.13 -0.54 5.05
N GLY A 76 12.33 0.78 5.17
CA GLY A 76 12.40 1.44 6.47
C GLY A 76 11.07 1.39 7.23
N PHE A 77 9.95 1.49 6.51
CA PHE A 77 8.60 1.43 7.08
C PHE A 77 8.31 0.06 7.71
N ASN A 78 8.48 -1.03 6.96
CA ASN A 78 8.21 -2.38 7.45
C ASN A 78 9.34 -2.89 8.36
N ALA A 79 10.59 -2.92 7.88
CA ALA A 79 11.70 -3.49 8.65
C ALA A 79 12.02 -2.66 9.92
N GLY A 80 11.77 -1.36 9.89
CA GLY A 80 11.92 -0.48 11.06
C GLY A 80 10.83 -0.67 12.12
N SER A 81 9.66 -1.22 11.76
CA SER A 81 8.58 -1.51 12.71
C SER A 81 8.94 -2.63 13.70
N ALA A 82 10.02 -3.38 13.44
CA ALA A 82 10.61 -4.31 14.40
C ALA A 82 11.36 -3.62 15.57
N LEU A 83 11.54 -2.29 15.51
CA LEU A 83 12.19 -1.45 16.53
C LEU A 83 13.62 -1.86 16.91
N GLY A 84 14.32 -2.55 16.00
CA GLY A 84 15.71 -2.95 16.18
C GLY A 84 16.29 -3.67 14.97
N ALA A 85 17.62 -3.82 14.93
CA ALA A 85 18.32 -4.59 13.90
C ALA A 85 18.43 -6.06 14.33
N ASN A 86 17.38 -6.83 14.07
CA ASN A 86 17.25 -8.22 14.52
C ASN A 86 16.68 -9.12 13.41
N VAL A 87 16.49 -10.41 13.72
CA VAL A 87 15.96 -11.39 12.77
C VAL A 87 14.56 -11.00 12.27
N LEU A 88 13.73 -10.39 13.11
CA LEU A 88 12.39 -9.93 12.71
C LEU A 88 12.46 -8.81 11.66
N SER A 89 13.35 -7.83 11.85
CA SER A 89 13.61 -6.77 10.87
C SER A 89 14.12 -7.33 9.55
N ALA A 90 15.05 -8.31 9.58
CA ALA A 90 15.55 -8.98 8.38
C ALA A 90 14.43 -9.74 7.64
N ASN A 91 13.56 -10.45 8.37
CA ASN A 91 12.42 -11.14 7.78
C ASN A 91 11.43 -10.16 7.15
N ALA A 92 11.08 -9.08 7.87
CA ALA A 92 10.20 -8.03 7.35
C ALA A 92 10.77 -7.39 6.08
N PHE A 93 12.08 -7.16 6.00
CA PHE A 93 12.75 -6.65 4.81
C PHE A 93 12.58 -7.59 3.61
N VAL A 94 12.87 -8.88 3.80
CA VAL A 94 12.75 -9.90 2.73
C VAL A 94 11.30 -10.08 2.29
N ASN A 95 10.36 -10.12 3.23
CA ASN A 95 8.93 -10.21 2.95
C ASN A 95 8.45 -9.00 2.15
N THR A 96 8.88 -7.79 2.52
CA THR A 96 8.53 -6.56 1.81
C THR A 96 8.94 -6.64 0.34
N ASN A 97 10.19 -7.03 0.05
CA ASN A 97 10.65 -7.17 -1.33
C ASN A 97 9.88 -8.27 -2.09
N THR A 98 9.75 -9.43 -1.47
CA THR A 98 9.19 -10.63 -2.12
C THR A 98 7.71 -10.46 -2.42
N ALA A 99 6.93 -9.95 -1.46
CA ALA A 99 5.51 -9.69 -1.63
C ALA A 99 5.26 -8.61 -2.70
N THR A 100 6.09 -7.56 -2.73
CA THR A 100 5.97 -6.49 -3.74
C THR A 100 6.28 -7.00 -5.13
N ALA A 101 7.35 -7.79 -5.29
CA ALA A 101 7.68 -8.41 -6.57
C ALA A 101 6.59 -9.38 -7.04
N ALA A 102 6.06 -10.21 -6.14
CA ALA A 102 4.96 -11.13 -6.44
C ALA A 102 3.68 -10.40 -6.84
N ALA A 103 3.31 -9.33 -6.13
CA ALA A 103 2.12 -8.53 -6.43
C ALA A 103 2.26 -7.78 -7.76
N LEU A 104 3.44 -7.23 -8.06
CA LEU A 104 3.73 -6.62 -9.36
C LEU A 104 3.54 -7.65 -10.48
N LEU A 105 4.19 -8.82 -10.36
CA LEU A 105 4.09 -9.88 -11.37
C LEU A 105 2.66 -10.39 -11.53
N GLY A 106 1.94 -10.59 -10.41
CA GLY A 106 0.54 -10.97 -10.40
C GLY A 106 -0.34 -9.94 -11.10
N TRP A 107 -0.12 -8.65 -10.84
CA TRP A 107 -0.88 -7.57 -11.45
C TRP A 107 -0.67 -7.51 -12.96
N ILE A 108 0.60 -7.49 -13.43
CA ILE A 108 0.87 -7.42 -14.87
C ILE A 108 0.38 -8.66 -15.61
N LEU A 109 0.35 -9.83 -14.94
CA LEU A 109 -0.21 -11.06 -15.49
C LEU A 109 -1.73 -10.94 -15.63
N VAL A 110 -2.42 -10.52 -14.57
CA VAL A 110 -3.87 -10.28 -14.59
C VAL A 110 -4.24 -9.24 -15.64
N GLU A 111 -3.47 -8.15 -15.74
CA GLU A 111 -3.66 -7.11 -16.75
C GLU A 111 -3.46 -7.66 -18.16
N LYS A 112 -2.43 -8.48 -18.38
CA LYS A 112 -2.20 -9.14 -19.67
C LYS A 112 -3.35 -10.08 -20.05
N ILE A 113 -3.88 -10.84 -19.10
CA ILE A 113 -4.99 -11.77 -19.33
C ILE A 113 -6.29 -11.01 -19.65
N ARG A 114 -6.59 -9.93 -18.91
CA ARG A 114 -7.87 -9.21 -19.03
C ARG A 114 -7.86 -8.13 -20.12
N GLY A 115 -6.73 -7.46 -20.31
CA GLY A 115 -6.56 -6.33 -21.21
C GLY A 115 -5.63 -6.58 -22.40
N GLY A 116 -5.05 -7.77 -22.51
CA GLY A 116 -4.18 -8.19 -23.63
C GLY A 116 -2.77 -7.62 -23.61
N LYS A 117 -2.46 -6.65 -22.74
CA LYS A 117 -1.15 -5.98 -22.65
C LYS A 117 -0.83 -5.66 -21.19
N SER A 118 0.44 -5.82 -20.81
CA SER A 118 0.95 -5.33 -19.53
C SER A 118 1.36 -3.86 -19.67
N THR A 119 1.11 -3.05 -18.64
CA THR A 119 1.45 -1.63 -18.62
C THR A 119 2.39 -1.28 -17.48
N THR A 120 3.18 -0.22 -17.66
CA THR A 120 4.07 0.31 -16.62
C THR A 120 3.29 0.86 -15.43
N LEU A 121 2.09 1.42 -15.67
CA LEU A 121 1.17 1.85 -14.62
C LEU A 121 0.60 0.67 -13.83
N GLY A 122 0.27 -0.44 -14.53
CA GLY A 122 -0.13 -1.69 -13.90
C GLY A 122 0.97 -2.25 -13.00
N ALA A 123 2.21 -2.26 -13.48
CA ALA A 123 3.36 -2.68 -12.68
C ALA A 123 3.55 -1.82 -11.41
N ALA A 124 3.47 -0.49 -11.54
CA ALA A 124 3.56 0.43 -10.40
C ALA A 124 2.40 0.25 -9.40
N SER A 125 1.18 0.06 -9.91
CA SER A 125 -0.01 -0.19 -9.08
C SER A 125 0.10 -1.51 -8.33
N GLY A 126 0.56 -2.57 -9.01
CA GLY A 126 0.81 -3.88 -8.41
C GLY A 126 1.89 -3.86 -7.34
N ALA A 127 2.97 -3.10 -7.55
CA ALA A 127 4.00 -2.90 -6.53
C ALA A 127 3.41 -2.23 -5.28
N VAL A 128 2.71 -1.10 -5.43
CA VAL A 128 2.09 -0.41 -4.29
C VAL A 128 1.06 -1.30 -3.59
N ALA A 129 0.27 -2.07 -4.34
CA ALA A 129 -0.68 -3.02 -3.75
C ALA A 129 0.02 -4.10 -2.91
N GLY A 130 1.14 -4.65 -3.38
CA GLY A 130 1.94 -5.62 -2.62
C GLY A 130 2.53 -5.02 -1.35
N LEU A 131 3.08 -3.81 -1.42
CA LEU A 131 3.62 -3.07 -0.28
C LEU A 131 2.56 -2.83 0.79
N VAL A 132 1.36 -2.40 0.39
CA VAL A 132 0.21 -2.21 1.29
C VAL A 132 -0.23 -3.54 1.90
N ALA A 133 -0.34 -4.60 1.10
CA ALA A 133 -0.84 -5.89 1.55
C ALA A 133 0.08 -6.60 2.55
N ILE A 134 1.40 -6.47 2.40
CA ILE A 134 2.38 -7.06 3.31
C ILE A 134 2.63 -6.21 4.56
N THR A 135 2.13 -4.97 4.62
CA THR A 135 2.36 -4.06 5.76
C THR A 135 1.90 -4.63 7.12
N PRO A 136 0.69 -5.21 7.27
CA PRO A 136 0.27 -5.74 8.56
C PRO A 136 0.89 -7.10 8.91
N ALA A 137 1.62 -7.76 7.99
CA ALA A 137 1.96 -9.18 8.03
C ALA A 137 3.48 -9.47 8.06
#